data_AF-A0AAU0LDG3-F1
#
_entry.id   AF-A0AAU0LDG3-F1
#
_cell.length_a   1.000
_cell.length_b   1.000
_cell.length_c   1.000
_cell.angle_alpha   90.00
_cell.angle_beta   90.00
_cell.angle_gamma   90.00
#
_symmetry.space_group_name_H-M   'P 1'
#
loop_
_entity.id
_entity.type
_entity.pdbx_description
1 polymer ?
#
loop_
_entity_poly.entity_id
_entity_poly.type
_entity_poly.pdbx_seq_one_letter_code
_entity_poly.pdbx_strand_id
1 'polypeptide(L)'
;MKRDLNLTVPVELRQAEELLERYGRWAQDRYKKQRCASAEGKYVPPPLPMKDREEPMEPFMPDWSAMQVQRALQVVPMQFRRILLALYIPQKEHPNAARRRMNATNQQWHQGRINGLRSFWSSYSRRDLRGLTGGAIIATTYRDTESCAPVT
;
A
#
# COMPACT_ATOMS: atom_id res chain seq x y z
N MET A 1 -15.73 2.53 -6.72
CA MET A 1 -16.25 2.94 -5.40
C MET A 1 -15.49 4.19 -4.98
N LYS A 2 -16.11 5.37 -5.05
CA LYS A 2 -15.54 6.61 -4.54
C LYS A 2 -15.60 6.52 -3.01
N ARG A 3 -14.46 6.59 -2.33
CA ARG A 3 -14.39 6.53 -0.87
C ARG A 3 -14.77 7.92 -0.36
N ASP A 4 -15.77 8.02 0.51
CA ASP A 4 -16.10 9.28 1.20
C ASP A 4 -15.01 9.60 2.25
N LEU A 5 -13.84 10.02 1.78
CA LEU A 5 -12.69 10.48 2.57
C LEU A 5 -12.73 12.01 2.79
N ASN A 6 -13.92 12.62 2.80
CA ASN A 6 -14.12 14.08 2.98
C ASN A 6 -13.84 14.56 4.41
N LEU A 7 -12.85 13.98 5.09
CA LEU A 7 -12.42 14.35 6.43
C LEU A 7 -10.96 14.75 6.38
N THR A 8 -10.75 16.06 6.57
CA THR A 8 -9.46 16.71 6.62
C THR A 8 -8.53 15.99 7.59
N VAL A 9 -7.48 15.38 7.06
CA VAL A 9 -6.39 14.82 7.87
C VAL A 9 -5.44 15.95 8.24
N PRO A 10 -4.95 16.00 9.50
CA PRO A 10 -3.92 16.96 9.89
C PRO A 10 -2.72 16.92 8.93
N VAL A 11 -2.15 18.08 8.60
CA VAL A 11 -1.07 18.20 7.59
C VAL A 11 0.11 17.27 7.90
N GLU A 12 0.46 17.15 9.18
CA GLU A 12 1.49 16.24 9.70
C GLU A 12 1.28 14.74 9.36
N LEU A 13 0.04 14.32 9.08
CA LEU A 13 -0.31 12.91 8.83
C LEU A 13 -0.64 12.62 7.37
N ARG A 14 -0.54 13.62 6.47
CA ARG A 14 -0.85 13.42 5.04
C ARG A 14 0.04 12.38 4.38
N GLN A 15 1.34 12.36 4.73
CA GLN A 15 2.28 11.36 4.21
C GLN A 15 1.89 9.94 4.66
N ALA A 16 1.47 9.78 5.91
CA ALA A 16 1.03 8.50 6.45
C ALA A 16 -0.24 8.00 5.72
N GLU A 17 -1.18 8.90 5.46
CA GLU A 17 -2.39 8.60 4.70
C GLU A 17 -2.06 8.20 3.26
N GLU A 18 -1.29 9.00 2.54
CA GLU A 18 -0.92 8.73 1.14
C GLU A 18 -0.20 7.38 0.98
N LEU A 19 0.65 7.05 1.96
CA LEU A 19 1.35 5.77 1.99
C LEU A 19 0.39 4.59 2.24
N LEU A 20 -0.61 4.74 3.12
CA LEU A 20 -1.66 3.74 3.31
C LEU A 20 -2.58 3.61 2.08
N GLU A 21 -2.84 4.69 1.36
CA GLU A 21 -3.59 4.64 0.11
C GLU A 21 -2.83 3.87 -0.98
N ARG A 22 -1.53 4.15 -1.15
CA ARG A 22 -0.66 3.40 -2.05
C ARG A 22 -0.59 1.93 -1.68
N TYR A 23 -0.45 1.63 -0.39
CA TYR A 23 -0.50 0.26 0.12
C TYR A 23 -1.85 -0.42 -0.14
N GLY A 24 -2.95 0.31 0.02
CA GLY A 24 -4.30 -0.19 -0.28
C GLY A 24 -4.46 -0.56 -1.76
N ARG A 25 -3.92 0.25 -2.68
CA ARG A 25 -3.88 -0.06 -4.12
C ARG A 25 -3.06 -1.33 -4.39
N TRP A 26 -1.87 -1.45 -3.82
CA TRP A 26 -1.02 -2.65 -3.93
C TRP A 26 -1.73 -3.90 -3.38
N ALA A 27 -2.38 -3.80 -2.22
CA ALA A 27 -3.08 -4.92 -1.60
C ALA A 27 -4.33 -5.37 -2.40
N GLN A 28 -4.96 -4.44 -3.15
CA GLN A 28 -6.13 -4.72 -3.97
C GLN A 28 -5.83 -5.73 -5.09
N ASP A 29 -4.69 -5.57 -5.74
CA ASP A 29 -4.31 -6.36 -6.91
C ASP A 29 -4.17 -7.85 -6.55
N ARG A 30 -3.64 -8.12 -5.36
CA ARG A 30 -3.52 -9.47 -4.79
C ARG A 30 -4.86 -10.08 -4.36
N TYR A 31 -5.88 -9.26 -4.07
CA TYR A 31 -7.19 -9.73 -3.59
C TYR A 31 -8.08 -10.27 -4.71
N LYS A 32 -7.92 -9.79 -5.95
CA LYS A 32 -8.67 -10.31 -7.09
C LYS A 32 -7.97 -11.55 -7.63
N LYS A 33 -8.66 -12.69 -7.63
CA LYS A 33 -8.28 -13.82 -8.51
C LYS A 33 -8.33 -13.30 -9.94
N GLN A 34 -7.18 -13.07 -10.53
CA GLN A 34 -7.09 -12.63 -11.92
C GLN A 34 -7.61 -13.76 -12.80
N ARG A 35 -8.64 -13.49 -13.59
CA ARG A 35 -9.10 -14.39 -14.64
C ARG A 35 -8.25 -14.15 -15.86
N CYS A 36 -7.36 -15.09 -16.15
CA CYS A 36 -6.54 -14.99 -17.34
C CYS A 36 -7.36 -15.48 -18.54
N ALA A 37 -7.79 -14.56 -19.39
CA ALA A 37 -8.55 -14.91 -20.60
C ALA A 37 -7.80 -15.92 -21.48
N SER A 38 -6.46 -15.91 -21.48
CA SER A 38 -5.65 -16.92 -22.17
C SER A 38 -5.75 -18.30 -21.52
N ALA A 39 -5.57 -18.41 -20.20
CA ALA A 39 -5.70 -19.69 -19.50
C ALA A 39 -7.15 -20.23 -19.50
N GLU A 40 -8.15 -19.36 -19.64
CA GLU A 40 -9.57 -19.71 -19.72
C GLU A 40 -10.07 -19.94 -21.16
N GLY A 41 -9.19 -19.91 -22.18
CA GLY A 41 -9.55 -20.14 -23.59
C GLY A 41 -10.41 -19.04 -24.22
N LYS A 42 -10.48 -17.87 -23.59
CA LYS A 42 -11.30 -16.71 -23.99
C LYS A 42 -10.46 -15.51 -24.45
N TYR A 43 -9.21 -15.74 -24.85
CA TYR A 43 -8.33 -14.67 -25.30
C TYR A 43 -8.86 -14.09 -26.61
N VAL A 44 -9.25 -12.82 -26.57
CA VAL A 44 -9.57 -12.04 -27.76
C VAL A 44 -8.40 -11.09 -28.00
N PRO A 45 -7.66 -11.22 -29.10
CA PRO A 45 -6.62 -10.27 -29.45
C PRO A 45 -7.26 -8.88 -29.68
N PRO A 46 -6.73 -7.81 -29.07
CA PRO A 46 -7.33 -6.49 -29.18
C PRO A 46 -7.21 -5.95 -30.62
N PRO A 47 -8.26 -5.31 -31.18
CA PRO A 47 -8.17 -4.60 -32.45
C PRO A 47 -7.29 -3.34 -32.29
N LEU A 48 -6.33 -3.14 -33.20
CA LEU A 48 -5.50 -1.93 -33.26
C LEU A 48 -6.23 -0.81 -34.05
N PRO A 49 -5.97 0.49 -33.80
CA PRO A 49 -5.04 1.07 -32.82
C PRO A 49 -5.77 1.86 -31.71
N MET A 50 -5.46 1.57 -30.44
CA MET A 50 -6.03 2.28 -29.30
C MET A 50 -5.17 3.48 -28.89
N LYS A 51 -5.61 4.69 -29.27
CA LYS A 51 -5.12 5.97 -28.73
C LYS A 51 -5.30 6.10 -27.21
N ASP A 52 -6.21 5.34 -26.62
CA ASP A 52 -6.59 5.46 -25.20
C ASP A 52 -5.68 4.67 -24.23
N ARG A 53 -4.58 4.06 -24.73
CA ARG A 53 -3.68 3.22 -23.93
C ARG A 53 -2.44 3.96 -23.41
N GLU A 54 -2.31 5.24 -23.70
CA GLU A 54 -1.08 6.02 -23.42
C GLU A 54 -0.95 6.49 -21.97
N GLU A 55 -1.95 6.33 -21.10
CA GLU A 55 -1.77 6.63 -19.68
C GLU A 55 -0.85 5.57 -19.03
N PRO A 56 0.36 5.95 -18.60
CA PRO A 56 1.26 5.02 -17.94
C PRO A 56 0.59 4.53 -16.66
N MET A 57 0.51 3.21 -16.50
CA MET A 57 0.00 2.62 -15.27
C MET A 57 0.81 3.17 -14.09
N GLU A 58 0.14 3.79 -13.12
CA GLU A 58 0.83 4.35 -11.95
C GLU A 58 1.74 3.28 -11.33
N PRO A 59 3.01 3.60 -11.04
CA PRO A 59 3.95 2.63 -10.51
C PRO A 59 3.45 2.08 -9.18
N PHE A 60 3.31 0.76 -9.12
CA PHE A 60 2.94 0.05 -7.89
C PHE A 60 4.00 0.26 -6.80
N MET A 61 3.55 0.32 -5.55
CA MET A 61 4.45 0.23 -4.39
C MET A 61 5.27 -1.07 -4.50
N PRO A 62 6.60 -1.03 -4.33
CA PRO A 62 7.41 -2.23 -4.40
C PRO A 62 7.14 -3.15 -3.21
N ASP A 63 7.27 -4.47 -3.41
CA ASP A 63 6.90 -5.49 -2.41
C ASP A 63 7.63 -5.31 -1.06
N TRP A 64 8.91 -4.93 -1.08
CA TRP A 64 9.67 -4.65 0.15
C TRP A 64 9.08 -3.48 0.94
N SER A 65 8.62 -2.42 0.25
CA SER A 65 8.00 -1.25 0.88
C SER A 65 6.65 -1.65 1.46
N ALA A 66 5.84 -2.40 0.70
CA ALA A 66 4.57 -2.94 1.17
C ALA A 66 4.72 -3.82 2.42
N MET A 67 5.77 -4.64 2.50
CA MET A 67 6.09 -5.42 3.69
C MET A 67 6.40 -4.53 4.90
N GLN A 68 7.09 -3.41 4.72
CA GLN A 68 7.34 -2.46 5.83
C GLN A 68 6.02 -1.85 6.33
N VAL A 69 5.14 -1.45 5.42
CA VAL A 69 3.79 -0.94 5.77
C VAL A 69 3.00 -1.98 6.55
N GLN A 70 2.95 -3.22 6.04
CA GLN A 70 2.25 -4.33 6.68
C GLN A 70 2.77 -4.59 8.11
N ARG A 71 4.09 -4.61 8.30
CA ARG A 71 4.68 -4.81 9.63
C ARG A 71 4.42 -3.62 10.56
N ALA A 72 4.38 -2.38 10.05
CA ALA A 72 4.02 -1.20 10.84
C ALA A 72 2.54 -1.26 11.26
N LEU A 73 1.63 -1.65 10.36
CA LEU A 73 0.22 -1.90 10.68
C LEU A 73 0.05 -2.96 11.77
N GLN A 74 0.87 -4.00 11.79
CA GLN A 74 0.86 -5.05 12.82
C GLN A 74 1.23 -4.57 14.22
N VAL A 75 1.81 -3.37 14.38
CA VAL A 75 2.10 -2.78 15.70
C VAL A 75 0.96 -1.88 16.18
N VAL A 76 0.18 -1.30 15.26
CA VAL A 76 -0.93 -0.40 15.59
C VAL A 76 -1.96 -1.12 16.46
N PRO A 77 -2.46 -0.52 17.56
CA PRO A 77 -3.48 -1.15 18.41
C PRO A 77 -4.67 -1.68 17.60
N MET A 78 -5.14 -2.88 17.95
CA MET A 78 -6.14 -3.62 17.15
C MET A 78 -7.38 -2.80 16.81
N GLN A 79 -7.89 -2.02 17.78
CA GLN A 79 -9.05 -1.15 17.61
C GLN A 79 -8.88 -0.14 16.47
N PHE A 80 -7.72 0.51 16.36
CA PHE A 80 -7.44 1.49 15.32
C PHE A 80 -7.05 0.80 14.01
N ARG A 81 -6.32 -0.31 14.09
CA ARG A 81 -5.95 -1.11 12.92
C ARG A 81 -7.19 -1.53 12.13
N ARG A 82 -8.24 -2.03 12.79
CA ARG A 82 -9.50 -2.41 12.11
C ARG A 82 -10.15 -1.24 11.36
N ILE A 83 -10.09 -0.03 11.92
CA ILE A 83 -10.59 1.19 11.28
C ILE A 83 -9.74 1.53 10.05
N LEU A 84 -8.40 1.53 10.17
CA LEU A 84 -7.50 1.81 9.05
C LEU A 84 -7.66 0.79 7.92
N LEU A 85 -7.76 -0.51 8.26
CA LEU A 85 -8.00 -1.57 7.29
C LEU A 85 -9.32 -1.39 6.56
N ALA A 86 -10.38 -0.94 7.25
CA ALA A 86 -11.69 -0.72 6.65
C ALA A 86 -11.73 0.51 5.72
N LEU A 87 -10.90 1.52 5.99
CA LEU A 87 -10.90 2.77 5.22
C LEU A 87 -9.96 2.73 4.01
N TYR A 88 -8.72 2.27 4.22
CA TYR A 88 -7.66 2.40 3.22
C TYR A 88 -7.47 1.13 2.39
N ILE A 89 -7.68 -0.04 2.99
CA ILE A 89 -7.48 -1.31 2.28
C ILE A 89 -8.81 -1.76 1.70
N PRO A 90 -8.87 -2.05 0.39
CA PRO A 90 -10.11 -2.45 -0.26
C PRO A 90 -10.63 -3.76 0.35
N GLN A 91 -11.88 -3.70 0.80
CA GLN A 91 -12.65 -4.84 1.32
C GLN A 91 -13.93 -4.98 0.52
N LYS A 92 -14.60 -6.14 0.64
CA LYS A 92 -15.93 -6.35 0.07
C LYS A 92 -16.99 -5.44 0.69
N GLU A 93 -16.81 -5.10 1.96
CA GLU A 93 -17.75 -4.30 2.73
C GLU A 93 -17.46 -2.79 2.61
N HIS A 94 -18.51 -1.98 2.53
CA HIS A 94 -18.40 -0.53 2.51
C HIS A 94 -17.93 0.01 3.88
N PRO A 95 -17.08 1.06 3.96
CA PRO A 95 -16.56 1.58 5.24
C PRO A 95 -17.65 1.93 6.27
N ASN A 96 -18.78 2.50 5.83
CA ASN A 96 -19.92 2.81 6.72
C ASN A 96 -20.58 1.55 7.32
N ALA A 97 -20.63 0.45 6.58
CA ALA A 97 -21.12 -0.82 7.12
C ALA A 97 -20.14 -1.35 8.17
N ALA A 98 -18.83 -1.24 7.89
CA ALA A 98 -17.80 -1.65 8.85
C ALA A 98 -17.87 -0.87 10.16
N ARG A 99 -18.12 0.44 10.09
CA ARG A 99 -18.36 1.30 11.26
C ARG A 99 -19.57 0.85 12.07
N ARG A 100 -20.71 0.58 11.41
CA ARG A 100 -21.94 0.10 12.07
C ARG A 100 -21.71 -1.23 12.78
N ARG A 101 -21.03 -2.18 12.12
CA ARG A 101 -20.66 -3.49 12.71
C ARG A 101 -19.75 -3.36 13.93
N MET A 102 -18.94 -2.31 14.01
CA MET A 102 -18.09 -2.02 15.17
C MET A 102 -18.80 -1.19 16.26
N ASN A 103 -20.09 -0.87 16.09
CA ASN A 103 -20.86 -0.03 17.01
C ASN A 103 -20.18 1.32 17.33
N ALA A 104 -19.41 1.86 16.39
CA ALA A 104 -18.67 3.11 16.58
C ALA A 104 -19.47 4.32 16.10
N THR A 105 -19.49 5.39 16.90
CA THR A 105 -20.02 6.69 16.47
C THR A 105 -19.12 7.31 15.39
N ASN A 106 -19.64 8.29 14.63
CA ASN A 106 -18.81 9.00 13.64
C ASN A 106 -17.59 9.65 14.30
N GLN A 107 -17.77 10.28 15.47
CA GLN A 107 -16.68 10.91 16.19
C GLN A 107 -15.59 9.89 16.60
N GLN A 108 -15.99 8.74 17.16
CA GLN A 108 -15.06 7.67 17.51
C GLN A 108 -14.33 7.11 16.29
N TRP A 109 -15.04 7.00 15.16
CA TRP A 109 -14.48 6.55 13.89
C TRP A 109 -13.39 7.51 13.37
N HIS A 110 -13.66 8.81 13.40
CA HIS A 110 -12.71 9.84 12.97
C HIS A 110 -11.52 9.94 13.91
N GLN A 111 -11.75 9.98 15.22
CA GLN A 111 -10.67 10.04 16.20
C GLN A 111 -9.83 8.76 16.15
N GLY A 112 -10.47 7.60 15.96
CA GLY A 112 -9.80 6.32 15.81
C GLY A 112 -8.93 6.26 14.55
N ARG A 113 -9.37 6.84 13.44
CA ARG A 113 -8.56 7.02 12.23
C ARG A 113 -7.32 7.86 12.52
N ILE A 114 -7.48 9.05 13.13
CA ILE A 114 -6.35 9.96 13.43
C ILE A 114 -5.36 9.30 14.39
N ASN A 115 -5.84 8.70 15.48
CA ASN A 115 -5.00 8.00 16.46
C ASN A 115 -4.28 6.80 15.82
N GLY A 116 -4.98 6.09 14.94
CA GLY A 116 -4.41 5.01 14.14
C GLY A 116 -3.29 5.49 13.24
N LEU A 117 -3.50 6.58 12.49
CA LEU A 117 -2.49 7.19 11.62
C LEU A 117 -1.26 7.65 12.41
N ARG A 118 -1.44 8.27 13.59
CA ARG A 118 -0.33 8.66 14.47
C ARG A 118 0.49 7.45 14.93
N SER A 119 -0.18 6.40 15.40
CA SER A 119 0.47 5.18 15.86
C SER A 119 1.22 4.47 14.72
N PHE A 120 0.58 4.39 13.55
CA PHE A 120 1.16 3.85 12.34
C PHE A 120 2.42 4.62 11.94
N TRP A 121 2.31 5.95 11.81
CA TRP A 121 3.41 6.81 11.40
C TRP A 121 4.60 6.72 12.35
N SER A 122 4.35 6.78 13.66
CA SER A 122 5.40 6.60 14.67
C SER A 122 6.13 5.25 14.56
N SER A 123 5.42 4.17 14.23
CA SER A 123 6.04 2.86 14.00
C SER A 123 6.79 2.80 12.68
N TYR A 124 6.25 3.39 11.62
CA TYR A 124 6.82 3.36 10.27
C TYR A 124 8.11 4.18 10.22
N SER A 125 8.08 5.45 10.65
CA SER A 125 9.26 6.33 10.65
C SER A 125 10.40 5.78 11.50
N ARG A 126 10.11 5.12 12.63
CA ARG A 126 11.14 4.47 13.45
C ARG A 126 11.80 3.27 12.78
N ARG A 127 11.12 2.59 11.86
CA ARG A 127 11.66 1.45 11.11
C ARG A 127 12.45 1.92 9.89
N ASP A 128 11.93 2.92 9.20
CA ASP A 128 12.60 3.54 8.05
C ASP A 128 13.97 4.11 8.46
N LEU A 129 14.02 4.80 9.60
CA LEU A 129 15.27 5.28 10.19
C LEU A 129 16.27 4.15 10.52
N ARG A 130 15.79 2.96 10.92
CA ARG A 130 16.67 1.79 11.15
C ARG A 130 17.12 1.12 9.85
N GLY A 131 16.30 1.16 8.80
CA GLY A 131 16.68 0.68 7.47
C GLY A 131 17.82 1.51 6.88
N LEU A 132 17.77 2.83 7.07
CA LEU A 132 18.81 3.76 6.64
C LEU A 132 20.13 3.56 7.40
N THR A 133 20.08 3.31 8.72
CA THR A 133 21.29 3.08 9.52
C THR A 133 21.87 1.66 9.38
N GLY A 134 21.03 0.65 9.09
CA GLY A 134 21.47 -0.73 8.86
C GLY A 134 22.00 -1.00 7.44
N GLY A 135 21.57 -0.22 6.44
CA GLY A 135 22.02 -0.35 5.05
C GLY A 135 23.41 0.25 4.76
N ALA A 136 23.89 1.15 5.63
CA ALA A 136 25.19 1.81 5.46
C ALA A 136 26.40 0.85 5.60
N ILE A 137 26.21 -0.34 6.19
CA ILE A 137 27.30 -1.32 6.40
C ILE A 137 27.50 -2.25 5.18
N ILE A 138 26.50 -2.40 4.30
CA ILE A 138 26.56 -3.38 3.19
C ILE A 138 27.15 -2.75 1.91
N ALA A 139 27.22 -1.42 1.81
CA ALA A 139 27.65 -0.73 0.59
C ALA A 139 29.19 -0.62 0.40
N THR A 140 30.02 -1.26 1.24
CA THR A 140 31.50 -1.09 1.17
C THR A 140 32.26 -2.23 0.48
N THR A 141 31.61 -3.29 -0.01
CA THR A 141 32.34 -4.46 -0.55
C THR A 141 32.05 -4.81 -2.01
N TYR A 142 31.57 -3.88 -2.83
CA TYR A 142 31.60 -4.05 -4.29
C TYR A 142 32.80 -3.29 -4.86
N ARG A 143 33.99 -3.87 -4.72
CA ARG A 143 35.12 -3.57 -5.61
C ARG A 143 35.07 -4.57 -6.76
N ASP A 144 34.85 -4.01 -7.95
CA ASP A 144 35.51 -4.34 -9.21
C ASP A 144 36.17 -5.74 -9.31
N THR A 145 35.50 -6.62 -10.04
CA THR A 145 36.21 -7.48 -10.99
C THR A 145 35.47 -7.44 -12.32
N GLU A 146 35.76 -6.40 -13.10
CA GLU A 146 35.78 -6.51 -14.55
C GLU A 146 36.73 -7.66 -14.93
N SER A 147 36.26 -8.61 -15.73
CA SER A 147 37.03 -9.33 -16.77
C SER A 147 36.39 -10.70 -17.03
N CYS A 148 35.57 -10.77 -18.07
CA CYS A 148 35.44 -11.98 -18.86
C CYS A 148 35.57 -11.55 -20.33
N ALA A 149 36.78 -11.71 -20.85
CA ALA A 149 37.06 -11.63 -22.27
C ALA A 149 36.35 -12.77 -23.03
N PRO A 150 35.96 -12.57 -24.30
CA PRO A 150 35.43 -13.64 -25.12
C PRO A 150 36.58 -14.51 -25.62
N VAL A 151 36.58 -15.80 -25.29
CA VAL A 151 37.41 -16.79 -25.96
C VAL A 151 36.71 -17.19 -27.25
N THR A 152 37.49 -17.17 -28.32
CA THR A 152 37.16 -17.29 -29.73
C THR A 152 36.68 -18.67 -30.12
#